data_AF-D1VZW7-F1
#
_entry.id   AF-D1VZW7-F1
#
_cell.length_a   1.000
_cell.length_b   1.000
_cell.length_c   1.000
_cell.angle_alpha   90.00
_cell.angle_beta   90.00
_cell.angle_gamma   90.00
#
_symmetry.space_group_name_H-M   'P 1'
#
loop_
_entity.id
_entity.type
_entity.pdbx_description
1 polymer ?
#
loop_
_entity_poly.entity_id
_entity_poly.type
_entity_poly.pdbx_seq_one_letter_code
_entity_poly.pdbx_strand_id
1 'polypeptide(L)'
;MANLVAIVGRPNVGKSTLFNRLTQSRKAIVSDTAGTTRDRQYGKCSWNGREFSVVDTGGWVVNSDDIFEDAIRKQVVVATEEADLVLFVVDVKNGLTDWDADVAQILRQTKLPVILVANKVDNSAEYYTAAEFYRLGLGEPQCISAATGGGTGDLLDLLLEKLPSDKREELEEDIPRFAVVGRPNVGKSSIINAFIGEDRNIVTEIAGTTRDSIYTRYDKFGFDFYLVDTAGIRRKNKVTEDLEFYSVMRSIHSIENSDVCILMLDATRGIESQDMNIFQLIQRNNKSLVVVVNKWDLVEDKDHKVIKTFENAIRERMAPFVDFPIIFASALTKQRIFKVLETAKNVYKSRKLRIGTSKLNEVMLPIIEATPPPSIKGKYIKIKYCTQLPNTQIPSFVFYANLPQYIKENYRRFLENKIRENWTLTGSPINVFIRKK
;
A
#
# COMPACT_ATOMS: atom_id res chain seq x y z
N MET A 1 0.99 -6.45 11.63
CA MET A 1 1.55 -5.52 10.63
C MET A 1 1.25 -6.08 9.25
N ALA A 2 1.32 -5.28 8.21
CA ALA A 2 1.25 -5.86 6.87
C ALA A 2 2.63 -6.45 6.53
N ASN A 3 2.70 -7.76 6.37
CA ASN A 3 3.94 -8.45 6.02
C ASN A 3 4.24 -8.24 4.52
N LEU A 4 5.46 -7.84 4.19
CA LEU A 4 5.93 -7.64 2.82
C LEU A 4 6.89 -8.76 2.40
N VAL A 5 6.56 -9.46 1.32
CA VAL A 5 7.36 -10.53 0.74
C VAL A 5 7.98 -10.05 -0.56
N ALA A 6 9.31 -10.08 -0.65
CA ALA A 6 10.03 -9.71 -1.87
C ALA A 6 10.40 -10.95 -2.70
N ILE A 7 10.10 -10.92 -3.99
CA ILE A 7 10.56 -11.93 -4.96
C ILE A 7 11.83 -11.41 -5.63
N VAL A 8 12.96 -12.09 -5.39
CA VAL A 8 14.27 -11.75 -5.93
C VAL A 8 14.85 -12.89 -6.76
N GLY A 9 15.82 -12.58 -7.60
CA GLY A 9 16.52 -13.54 -8.46
C GLY A 9 16.87 -12.93 -9.80
N ARG A 10 17.74 -13.60 -10.56
CA ARG A 10 18.18 -13.11 -11.88
C ARG A 10 17.02 -13.02 -12.89
N PRO A 11 17.20 -12.34 -14.04
CA PRO A 11 16.17 -12.28 -15.09
C PRO A 11 15.70 -13.65 -15.55
N ASN A 12 14.47 -13.71 -16.07
CA ASN A 12 13.91 -14.88 -16.76
C ASN A 12 13.77 -16.18 -15.93
N VAL A 13 14.04 -16.15 -14.61
CA VAL A 13 13.77 -17.27 -13.68
C VAL A 13 12.28 -17.47 -13.39
N GLY A 14 11.41 -16.54 -13.82
CA GLY A 14 9.96 -16.64 -13.67
C GLY A 14 9.37 -15.89 -12.47
N LYS A 15 10.07 -14.87 -11.94
CA LYS A 15 9.58 -14.00 -10.85
C LYS A 15 8.19 -13.42 -11.10
N SER A 16 7.97 -12.80 -12.26
CA SER A 16 6.66 -12.21 -12.59
C SER A 16 5.56 -13.26 -12.77
N THR A 17 5.92 -14.46 -13.24
CA THR A 17 4.97 -15.58 -13.34
C THR A 17 4.55 -16.04 -11.95
N LEU A 18 5.51 -16.16 -11.02
CA LEU A 18 5.24 -16.50 -9.63
C LEU A 18 4.40 -15.40 -8.97
N PHE A 19 4.79 -14.13 -9.10
CA PHE A 19 4.03 -12.99 -8.60
C PHE A 19 2.55 -13.08 -9.00
N ASN A 20 2.27 -13.19 -10.30
CA ASN A 20 0.89 -13.19 -10.80
C ASN A 20 0.08 -14.39 -10.30
N ARG A 21 0.76 -15.51 -10.03
CA ARG A 21 0.14 -16.69 -9.44
C ARG A 21 -0.22 -16.44 -7.97
N LEU A 22 0.71 -15.94 -7.17
CA LEU A 22 0.48 -15.67 -5.75
C LEU A 22 -0.62 -14.62 -5.55
N THR A 23 -0.65 -13.57 -6.37
CA THR A 23 -1.64 -12.49 -6.26
C THR A 23 -2.96 -12.79 -6.95
N GLN A 24 -3.11 -13.97 -7.57
CA GLN A 24 -4.30 -14.39 -8.31
C GLN A 24 -4.79 -13.35 -9.35
N SER A 25 -3.88 -12.54 -9.89
CA SER A 25 -4.18 -11.36 -10.74
C SER A 25 -4.82 -11.71 -12.09
N ARG A 26 -4.99 -13.01 -12.40
CA ARG A 26 -5.75 -13.47 -13.57
C ARG A 26 -7.26 -13.59 -13.36
N LYS A 27 -7.83 -13.27 -12.19
CA LYS A 27 -9.29 -13.41 -11.94
C LYS A 27 -10.04 -12.18 -11.40
N ALA A 28 -9.42 -11.03 -11.22
CA ALA A 28 -10.11 -9.84 -10.72
C ALA A 28 -10.25 -8.75 -11.81
N ILE A 29 -11.38 -8.81 -12.52
CA ILE A 29 -12.09 -7.71 -13.18
C ILE A 29 -11.35 -6.98 -14.32
N VAL A 30 -11.84 -7.25 -15.53
CA VAL A 30 -11.69 -6.38 -16.71
C VAL A 30 -12.17 -4.97 -16.33
N SER A 31 -11.24 -4.04 -16.19
CA SER A 31 -11.50 -2.62 -16.29
C SER A 31 -10.83 -2.15 -17.57
N ASP A 32 -11.63 -1.87 -18.59
CA ASP A 32 -11.23 -1.29 -19.87
C ASP A 32 -10.82 0.18 -19.69
N THR A 33 -9.74 0.43 -18.95
CA THR A 33 -8.99 1.68 -19.04
C THR A 33 -7.67 1.39 -19.74
N ALA A 34 -7.69 1.55 -21.07
CA ALA A 34 -6.49 1.54 -21.89
C ALA A 34 -5.55 2.66 -21.39
N GLY A 35 -4.38 2.26 -20.89
CA GLY A 35 -3.37 3.20 -20.38
C GLY A 35 -2.56 2.71 -19.17
N THR A 36 -2.70 1.46 -18.74
CA THR A 36 -1.92 0.94 -17.60
C THR A 36 -0.46 0.74 -18.00
N THR A 37 0.38 1.64 -17.50
CA THR A 37 1.82 1.67 -17.63
C THR A 37 2.46 0.34 -17.22
N ARG A 38 3.62 0.05 -17.84
CA ARG A 38 4.58 -1.00 -17.47
C ARG A 38 5.20 -0.74 -16.07
N ASP A 39 4.38 -0.44 -15.08
CA ASP A 39 4.83 -0.13 -13.72
C ASP A 39 4.61 -1.35 -12.83
N ARG A 40 5.72 -2.05 -12.58
CA ARG A 40 6.14 -2.70 -11.32
C ARG A 40 5.01 -3.36 -10.51
N GLN A 41 5.06 -4.69 -10.46
CA GLN A 41 4.01 -5.53 -9.91
C GLN A 41 4.11 -5.62 -8.37
N TYR A 42 3.29 -4.84 -7.69
CA TYR A 42 2.93 -4.99 -6.28
C TYR A 42 1.51 -5.55 -6.18
N GLY A 43 1.28 -6.50 -5.28
CA GLY A 43 -0.05 -7.09 -5.12
C GLY A 43 -0.22 -7.80 -3.79
N LYS A 44 -1.48 -7.98 -3.39
CA LYS A 44 -1.84 -8.67 -2.16
C LYS A 44 -2.05 -10.16 -2.43
N CYS A 45 -1.58 -10.98 -1.50
CA CYS A 45 -1.85 -12.41 -1.44
C CYS A 45 -2.65 -12.71 -0.17
N SER A 46 -3.61 -13.63 -0.28
CA SER A 46 -4.33 -14.18 0.86
C SER A 46 -4.24 -15.70 0.79
N TRP A 47 -3.75 -16.31 1.88
CA TRP A 47 -3.60 -17.75 2.01
C TRP A 47 -3.95 -18.17 3.43
N ASN A 48 -4.79 -19.22 3.58
CA ASN A 48 -5.26 -19.72 4.88
C ASN A 48 -5.73 -18.63 5.86
N GLY A 49 -6.41 -17.59 5.34
CA GLY A 49 -6.94 -16.48 6.13
C GLY A 49 -5.91 -15.44 6.59
N ARG A 50 -4.64 -15.59 6.24
CA ARG A 50 -3.59 -14.58 6.45
C ARG A 50 -3.35 -13.80 5.16
N GLU A 51 -3.22 -12.49 5.29
CA GLU A 51 -2.91 -11.59 4.19
C GLU A 51 -1.46 -11.11 4.31
N PHE A 52 -0.78 -11.02 3.17
CA PHE A 52 0.53 -10.42 3.05
C PHE A 52 0.69 -9.82 1.65
N SER A 53 1.63 -8.89 1.53
CA SER A 53 1.94 -8.23 0.27
C SER A 53 3.11 -8.87 -0.41
N VAL A 54 3.10 -8.85 -1.73
CA VAL A 54 4.15 -9.41 -2.58
C VAL A 54 4.65 -8.31 -3.51
N VAL A 55 5.96 -8.25 -3.71
CA VAL A 55 6.60 -7.37 -4.70
C VAL A 55 7.54 -8.16 -5.61
N ASP A 56 7.46 -7.89 -6.92
CA ASP A 56 8.44 -8.38 -7.90
C ASP A 56 9.54 -7.33 -8.13
N THR A 57 10.77 -7.69 -7.77
CA THR A 57 11.95 -6.82 -7.91
C THR A 57 12.48 -6.73 -9.35
N GLY A 58 12.09 -7.66 -10.24
CA GLY A 58 12.71 -7.84 -11.56
C GLY A 58 12.34 -6.82 -12.65
N GLY A 59 11.31 -6.00 -12.45
CA GLY A 59 10.79 -5.09 -13.50
C GLY A 59 11.63 -3.84 -13.78
N TRP A 60 12.85 -3.75 -13.26
CA TRP A 60 13.60 -2.50 -13.15
C TRP A 60 14.92 -2.44 -13.92
N VAL A 61 15.34 -3.53 -14.57
CA VAL A 61 16.68 -3.55 -15.18
C VAL A 61 16.67 -2.89 -16.57
N VAL A 62 17.52 -1.88 -16.72
CA VAL A 62 17.81 -1.23 -18.00
C VAL A 62 18.81 -2.12 -18.75
N ASN A 63 18.49 -2.47 -20.00
CA ASN A 63 19.26 -3.39 -20.82
C ASN A 63 20.68 -2.88 -21.11
N SER A 64 21.66 -3.31 -20.32
CA SER A 64 23.09 -3.38 -20.70
C SER A 64 23.83 -4.29 -19.73
N ASP A 65 24.69 -5.18 -20.23
CA ASP A 65 25.25 -6.32 -19.48
C ASP A 65 26.13 -5.91 -18.28
N ASP A 66 26.92 -4.82 -18.36
CA ASP A 66 27.78 -4.36 -17.25
C ASP A 66 27.02 -3.57 -16.15
N ILE A 67 25.89 -2.96 -16.49
CA ILE A 67 25.02 -2.26 -15.51
C ILE A 67 24.11 -3.27 -14.78
N PHE A 68 24.01 -4.49 -15.32
CA PHE A 68 23.06 -5.50 -14.91
C PHE A 68 23.41 -6.13 -13.55
N GLU A 69 24.70 -6.33 -13.24
CA GLU A 69 25.18 -6.93 -11.98
C GLU A 69 24.97 -6.04 -10.77
N ASP A 70 25.45 -4.81 -10.85
CA ASP A 70 25.24 -3.81 -9.80
C ASP A 70 23.74 -3.53 -9.58
N ALA A 71 22.94 -3.51 -10.65
CA ALA A 71 21.50 -3.32 -10.54
C ALA A 71 20.81 -4.46 -9.78
N ILE A 72 21.17 -5.73 -10.07
CA ILE A 72 20.61 -6.89 -9.36
C ILE A 72 21.03 -6.88 -7.89
N ARG A 73 22.32 -6.67 -7.61
CA ARG A 73 22.82 -6.60 -6.22
C ARG A 73 22.09 -5.52 -5.42
N LYS A 74 21.94 -4.32 -5.98
CA LYS A 74 21.20 -3.21 -5.34
C LYS A 74 19.73 -3.55 -5.08
N GLN A 75 19.05 -4.22 -6.02
CA GLN A 75 17.65 -4.65 -5.83
C GLN A 75 17.51 -5.64 -4.67
N VAL A 76 18.44 -6.59 -4.57
CA VAL A 76 18.44 -7.59 -3.49
C VAL A 76 18.70 -6.92 -2.15
N VAL A 77 19.67 -6.00 -2.06
CA VAL A 77 19.94 -5.24 -0.83
C VAL A 77 18.69 -4.47 -0.38
N VAL A 78 18.06 -3.72 -1.29
CA VAL A 78 16.82 -2.99 -0.97
C VAL A 78 15.71 -3.94 -0.51
N ALA A 79 15.52 -5.06 -1.21
CA ALA A 79 14.54 -6.06 -0.81
C ALA A 79 14.82 -6.60 0.60
N THR A 80 16.08 -6.81 0.97
CA THR A 80 16.46 -7.28 2.30
C THR A 80 16.36 -6.23 3.41
N GLU A 81 16.25 -4.95 3.07
CA GLU A 81 16.04 -3.88 4.05
C GLU A 81 14.56 -3.63 4.35
N GLU A 82 13.69 -3.84 3.37
CA GLU A 82 12.28 -3.40 3.43
C GLU A 82 11.28 -4.56 3.54
N ALA A 83 11.66 -5.79 3.18
CA ALA A 83 10.78 -6.95 3.26
C ALA A 83 10.88 -7.64 4.63
N ASP A 84 9.82 -8.37 4.98
CA ASP A 84 9.79 -9.25 6.16
C ASP A 84 10.27 -10.67 5.83
N LEU A 85 10.25 -11.04 4.54
CA LEU A 85 10.70 -12.33 4.02
C LEU A 85 11.10 -12.19 2.55
N VAL A 86 12.12 -12.96 2.13
CA VAL A 86 12.59 -12.98 0.74
C VAL A 86 12.36 -14.35 0.10
N LEU A 87 11.71 -14.36 -1.05
CA LEU A 87 11.64 -15.50 -1.97
C LEU A 87 12.75 -15.37 -3.01
N PHE A 88 13.79 -16.19 -2.91
CA PHE A 88 14.86 -16.21 -3.88
C PHE A 88 14.61 -17.26 -4.95
N VAL A 89 14.25 -16.81 -6.15
CA VAL A 89 13.82 -17.67 -7.25
C VAL A 89 15.00 -17.98 -8.17
N VAL A 90 15.25 -19.28 -8.35
CA VAL A 90 16.22 -19.84 -9.30
C VAL A 90 15.51 -20.68 -10.36
N ASP A 91 16.20 -20.98 -11.46
CA ASP A 91 15.63 -21.68 -12.62
C ASP A 91 16.28 -23.04 -12.81
N VAL A 92 15.51 -24.11 -12.59
CA VAL A 92 16.01 -25.49 -12.69
C VAL A 92 16.44 -25.86 -14.11
N LYS A 93 15.88 -25.24 -15.15
CA LYS A 93 16.22 -25.59 -16.54
C LYS A 93 17.57 -25.05 -16.98
N ASN A 94 17.96 -23.91 -16.42
CA ASN A 94 19.23 -23.26 -16.71
C ASN A 94 20.32 -23.55 -15.66
N GLY A 95 19.90 -24.13 -14.53
CA GLY A 95 20.77 -24.48 -13.42
C GLY A 95 21.39 -23.28 -12.69
N LEU A 96 22.39 -23.60 -11.87
CA LEU A 96 23.11 -22.63 -11.05
C LEU A 96 24.03 -21.73 -11.89
N THR A 97 23.96 -20.42 -11.67
CA THR A 97 24.81 -19.42 -12.31
C THR A 97 25.57 -18.57 -11.30
N ASP A 98 26.62 -17.87 -11.74
CA ASP A 98 27.39 -16.94 -10.89
C ASP A 98 26.51 -15.84 -10.29
N TRP A 99 25.52 -15.35 -11.06
CA TRP A 99 24.51 -14.41 -10.60
C TRP A 99 23.72 -14.92 -9.41
N ASP A 100 23.36 -16.21 -9.42
CA ASP A 100 22.63 -16.83 -8.33
C ASP A 100 23.52 -16.97 -7.08
N ALA A 101 24.82 -17.25 -7.27
CA ALA A 101 25.81 -17.33 -6.20
C ALA A 101 26.04 -15.97 -5.52
N ASP A 102 26.14 -14.90 -6.29
CA ASP A 102 26.30 -13.52 -5.80
C ASP A 102 25.08 -13.05 -5.00
N VAL A 103 23.88 -13.27 -5.54
CA VAL A 103 22.63 -12.96 -4.83
C VAL A 103 22.55 -13.75 -3.53
N ALA A 104 22.90 -15.04 -3.57
CA ALA A 104 22.93 -15.87 -2.37
C ALA A 104 23.94 -15.38 -1.32
N GLN A 105 25.08 -14.83 -1.73
CA GLN A 105 26.05 -14.25 -0.79
C GLN A 105 25.46 -13.09 0.02
N ILE A 106 24.71 -12.21 -0.64
CA ILE A 106 24.01 -11.10 0.01
C ILE A 106 22.94 -11.67 0.95
N LEU A 107 22.14 -12.62 0.47
CA LEU A 107 21.04 -13.21 1.24
C LEU A 107 21.51 -14.02 2.45
N ARG A 108 22.68 -14.66 2.41
CA ARG A 108 23.24 -15.36 3.58
C ARG A 108 23.61 -14.40 4.72
N GLN A 109 23.86 -13.13 4.42
CA GLN A 109 24.21 -12.12 5.43
C GLN A 109 22.98 -11.43 6.02
N THR A 110 21.80 -11.60 5.42
CA THR A 110 20.58 -11.01 5.97
C THR A 110 20.10 -11.75 7.22
N LYS A 111 19.37 -11.02 8.07
CA LYS A 111 18.68 -11.57 9.24
C LYS A 111 17.23 -11.97 8.92
N LEU A 112 16.75 -11.66 7.72
CA LEU A 112 15.41 -12.01 7.29
C LEU A 112 15.32 -13.51 6.95
N PRO A 113 14.15 -14.13 7.14
CA PRO A 113 13.84 -15.42 6.56
C PRO A 113 13.99 -15.37 5.03
N VAL A 114 14.76 -16.31 4.48
CA VAL A 114 14.89 -16.51 3.03
C VAL A 114 14.36 -17.89 2.69
N ILE A 115 13.54 -17.98 1.64
CA ILE A 115 13.10 -19.24 1.04
C ILE A 115 13.69 -19.33 -0.35
N LEU A 116 14.50 -20.36 -0.58
CA LEU A 116 15.03 -20.69 -1.89
C LEU A 116 13.93 -21.41 -2.70
N VAL A 117 13.61 -20.88 -3.88
CA VAL A 117 12.51 -21.34 -4.73
C VAL A 117 13.08 -21.80 -6.06
N ALA A 118 13.09 -23.11 -6.30
CA ALA A 118 13.51 -23.72 -7.55
C ALA A 118 12.32 -23.78 -8.50
N ASN A 119 12.26 -22.85 -9.47
CA ASN A 119 11.12 -22.71 -10.37
C ASN A 119 11.33 -23.46 -11.70
N LYS A 120 10.22 -23.67 -12.41
CA LYS A 120 10.11 -24.42 -13.69
C LYS A 120 10.32 -25.93 -13.53
N VAL A 121 9.95 -26.49 -12.38
CA VAL A 121 9.86 -27.93 -12.14
C VAL A 121 8.51 -28.43 -12.64
N ASP A 122 8.45 -28.75 -13.92
CA ASP A 122 7.27 -29.19 -14.66
C ASP A 122 7.13 -30.73 -14.66
N ASN A 123 8.19 -31.49 -14.35
CA ASN A 123 8.17 -32.95 -14.29
C ASN A 123 9.03 -33.54 -13.15
N SER A 124 8.90 -34.85 -12.90
CA SER A 124 9.59 -35.56 -11.80
C SER A 124 11.11 -35.66 -11.97
N ALA A 125 11.63 -35.60 -13.20
CA ALA A 125 13.08 -35.64 -13.43
C ALA A 125 13.75 -34.35 -12.98
N GLU A 126 13.09 -33.20 -13.17
CA GLU A 126 13.60 -31.89 -12.79
C GLU A 126 13.71 -31.70 -11.27
N TYR A 127 13.00 -32.48 -10.45
CA TYR A 127 13.19 -32.48 -8.99
C TYR A 127 14.61 -32.86 -8.57
N TYR A 128 15.24 -33.80 -9.29
CA TYR A 128 16.60 -34.22 -8.99
C TYR A 128 17.63 -33.13 -9.34
N THR A 129 17.37 -32.36 -10.41
CA THR A 129 18.23 -31.24 -10.81
C THR A 129 18.25 -30.13 -9.75
N ALA A 130 17.14 -29.92 -9.04
CA ALA A 130 17.07 -28.91 -7.99
C ALA A 130 18.07 -29.13 -6.84
N ALA A 131 18.60 -30.35 -6.68
CA ALA A 131 19.60 -30.66 -5.66
C ALA A 131 20.91 -29.86 -5.81
N GLU A 132 21.23 -29.34 -7.00
CA GLU A 132 22.43 -28.51 -7.16
C GLU A 132 22.36 -27.20 -6.36
N PHE A 133 21.15 -26.67 -6.13
CA PHE A 133 20.95 -25.38 -5.47
C PHE A 133 21.20 -25.43 -3.96
N TYR A 134 21.36 -26.62 -3.36
CA TYR A 134 21.89 -26.73 -1.99
C TYR A 134 23.26 -26.04 -1.83
N ARG A 135 24.05 -25.95 -2.91
CA ARG A 135 25.34 -25.24 -2.93
C ARG A 135 25.23 -23.76 -2.58
N LEU A 136 24.04 -23.16 -2.72
CA LEU A 136 23.79 -21.76 -2.35
C LEU A 136 23.77 -21.54 -0.83
N GLY A 137 23.67 -22.60 -0.02
CA GLY A 137 23.71 -22.50 1.44
C GLY A 137 22.53 -21.74 2.05
N LEU A 138 21.36 -21.79 1.41
CA LEU A 138 20.13 -21.10 1.82
C LEU A 138 19.02 -22.07 2.28
N GLY A 139 19.38 -23.32 2.60
CA GLY A 139 18.45 -24.37 3.00
C GLY A 139 17.89 -25.18 1.83
N GLU A 140 16.78 -25.87 2.07
CA GLU A 140 16.13 -26.76 1.11
C GLU A 140 15.41 -25.98 -0.01
N PRO A 141 15.74 -26.22 -1.29
CA PRO A 141 15.08 -25.58 -2.42
C PRO A 141 13.63 -26.06 -2.55
N GLN A 142 12.69 -25.12 -2.49
CA GLN A 142 11.27 -25.39 -2.69
C GLN A 142 10.97 -25.47 -4.19
N CYS A 143 10.75 -26.68 -4.68
CA CYS A 143 10.45 -26.95 -6.09
C CYS A 143 9.03 -26.52 -6.45
N ILE A 144 8.91 -25.64 -7.45
CA ILE A 144 7.62 -25.17 -7.95
C ILE A 144 7.59 -25.11 -9.47
N SER A 145 6.37 -25.09 -10.02
CA SER A 145 6.11 -24.59 -11.37
C SER A 145 5.16 -23.41 -11.27
N ALA A 146 5.69 -22.18 -11.34
CA ALA A 146 4.87 -20.98 -11.35
C ALA A 146 3.91 -20.93 -12.57
N ALA A 147 4.27 -21.61 -13.67
CA ALA A 147 3.45 -21.65 -14.88
C ALA A 147 2.19 -22.49 -14.69
N THR A 148 2.30 -23.68 -14.08
CA THR A 148 1.17 -24.62 -13.90
C THR A 148 0.51 -24.48 -12.53
N GLY A 149 1.29 -24.18 -11.49
CA GLY A 149 0.89 -24.08 -10.09
C GLY A 149 1.36 -25.20 -9.19
N GLY A 150 2.09 -26.18 -9.72
CA GLY A 150 2.67 -27.24 -8.90
C GLY A 150 3.56 -26.67 -7.79
N GLY A 151 3.42 -27.17 -6.57
CA GLY A 151 4.23 -26.79 -5.41
C GLY A 151 3.96 -25.39 -4.83
N THR A 152 3.15 -24.54 -5.45
CA THR A 152 2.93 -23.17 -4.93
C THR A 152 2.10 -23.13 -3.66
N GLY A 153 1.30 -24.17 -3.38
CA GLY A 153 0.56 -24.29 -2.11
C GLY A 153 1.50 -24.57 -0.93
N ASP A 154 2.37 -25.57 -1.07
CA ASP A 154 3.36 -25.92 -0.05
C ASP A 154 4.34 -24.75 0.20
N LEU A 155 4.74 -24.04 -0.87
CA LEU A 155 5.52 -22.81 -0.75
C LEU A 155 4.79 -21.74 0.09
N LEU A 156 3.49 -21.56 -0.12
CA LEU A 156 2.69 -20.59 0.64
C LEU A 156 2.53 -20.99 2.10
N ASP A 157 2.38 -22.28 2.40
CA ASP A 157 2.33 -22.78 3.77
C ASP A 157 3.66 -22.53 4.51
N LEU A 158 4.79 -22.89 3.89
CA LEU A 158 6.13 -22.61 4.43
C LEU A 158 6.39 -21.11 4.60
N LEU A 159 5.94 -20.30 3.64
CA LEU A 159 6.04 -18.85 3.71
C LEU A 159 5.29 -18.31 4.93
N LEU A 160 4.06 -18.76 5.19
CA LEU A 160 3.30 -18.33 6.36
C LEU A 160 3.95 -18.77 7.68
N GLU A 161 4.57 -19.95 7.72
CA GLU A 161 5.31 -20.44 8.88
C GLU A 161 6.54 -19.56 9.19
N LYS A 162 7.28 -19.17 8.15
CA LYS A 162 8.52 -18.39 8.29
C LYS A 162 8.29 -16.89 8.41
N LEU A 163 7.15 -16.38 7.95
CA LEU A 163 6.80 -14.99 8.14
C LEU A 163 6.82 -14.68 9.64
N PRO A 164 7.44 -13.56 10.07
CA PRO A 164 7.38 -13.16 11.46
C PRO A 164 5.92 -13.18 11.91
N SER A 165 5.68 -13.83 13.05
CA SER A 165 4.37 -13.84 13.68
C SER A 165 3.88 -12.40 13.78
N ASP A 166 2.57 -12.18 13.60
CA ASP A 166 1.90 -10.91 13.91
C ASP A 166 2.05 -10.63 15.42
N LYS A 167 3.27 -10.30 15.87
CA LYS A 167 3.45 -9.44 17.01
C LYS A 167 2.87 -8.14 16.50
N ARG A 168 1.57 -7.97 16.72
CA ARG A 168 1.06 -6.64 17.00
C ARG A 168 2.01 -6.16 18.08
N GLU A 169 2.98 -5.32 17.71
CA GLU A 169 3.55 -4.40 18.69
C GLU A 169 2.34 -3.90 19.48
N GLU A 170 2.44 -3.88 20.80
CA GLU A 170 1.41 -3.35 21.70
C GLU A 170 1.29 -1.83 21.48
N LEU A 171 1.02 -1.42 20.25
CA LEU A 171 0.66 -0.08 19.85
C LEU A 171 -0.74 0.12 20.39
N GLU A 172 -0.91 1.17 21.17
CA GLU A 172 -2.20 1.63 21.65
C GLU A 172 -3.17 1.77 20.46
N GLU A 173 -4.23 0.96 20.42
CA GLU A 173 -5.13 0.82 19.24
C GLU A 173 -5.85 2.12 18.85
N ASP A 174 -5.90 3.09 19.77
CA ASP A 174 -6.59 4.38 19.61
C ASP A 174 -5.66 5.52 19.15
N ILE A 175 -4.35 5.28 19.05
CA ILE A 175 -3.40 6.27 18.53
C ILE A 175 -3.36 6.19 17.00
N PRO A 176 -3.63 7.31 16.28
CA PRO A 176 -3.53 7.35 14.83
C PRO A 176 -2.14 7.03 14.31
N ARG A 177 -2.05 6.30 13.19
CA ARG A 177 -0.79 6.10 12.45
C ARG A 177 -0.78 6.92 11.16
N PHE A 178 0.17 7.83 11.02
CA PHE A 178 0.31 8.71 9.87
C PHE A 178 1.56 8.36 9.06
N ALA A 179 1.41 8.25 7.74
CA ALA A 179 2.52 8.11 6.81
C ALA A 179 2.62 9.34 5.91
N VAL A 180 3.82 9.91 5.74
CA VAL A 180 4.07 10.97 4.76
C VAL A 180 4.66 10.35 3.50
N VAL A 181 3.90 10.41 2.41
CA VAL A 181 4.23 9.73 1.16
C VAL A 181 4.20 10.69 0.00
N GLY A 182 4.85 10.32 -1.10
CA GLY A 182 4.99 11.18 -2.27
C GLY A 182 6.29 10.89 -3.00
N ARG A 183 6.45 11.49 -4.18
CA ARG A 183 7.63 11.27 -5.01
C ARG A 183 8.94 11.73 -4.33
N PRO A 184 10.12 11.33 -4.82
CA PRO A 184 11.40 11.92 -4.40
C PRO A 184 11.40 13.46 -4.47
N ASN A 185 12.05 14.15 -3.53
CA ASN A 185 12.25 15.61 -3.55
C ASN A 185 10.99 16.52 -3.47
N VAL A 186 9.78 15.99 -3.22
CA VAL A 186 8.59 16.82 -2.92
C VAL A 186 8.67 17.52 -1.56
N GLY A 187 9.60 17.12 -0.68
CA GLY A 187 9.79 17.72 0.65
C GLY A 187 9.35 16.85 1.83
N LYS A 188 9.22 15.53 1.67
CA LYS A 188 8.82 14.58 2.74
C LYS A 188 9.70 14.68 4.00
N SER A 189 11.01 14.64 3.83
CA SER A 189 11.93 14.77 4.97
C SER A 189 11.84 16.16 5.61
N SER A 190 11.63 17.20 4.81
CA SER A 190 11.46 18.57 5.32
C SER A 190 10.22 18.70 6.19
N ILE A 191 9.07 18.14 5.78
CA ILE A 191 7.84 18.23 6.58
C ILE A 191 7.94 17.38 7.85
N ILE A 192 8.53 16.19 7.77
CA ILE A 192 8.74 15.32 8.93
C ILE A 192 9.70 15.99 9.93
N ASN A 193 10.79 16.57 9.45
CA ASN A 193 11.69 17.34 10.31
C ASN A 193 11.03 18.60 10.85
N ALA A 194 10.12 19.23 10.13
CA ALA A 194 9.34 20.36 10.63
C ALA A 194 8.39 19.92 11.75
N PHE A 195 7.81 18.72 11.68
CA PHE A 195 7.02 18.14 12.77
C PHE A 195 7.90 17.78 13.98
N ILE A 196 9.04 17.13 13.78
CA ILE A 196 9.92 16.66 14.86
C ILE A 196 10.75 17.80 15.49
N GLY A 197 11.09 18.83 14.71
CA GLY A 197 12.03 19.90 15.05
C GLY A 197 11.45 21.06 15.85
N GLU A 198 10.23 20.95 16.37
CA GLU A 198 9.74 21.84 17.43
C GLU A 198 10.17 21.28 18.78
N ASP A 199 11.35 21.76 19.20
CA ASP A 199 12.06 21.50 20.45
C ASP A 199 12.30 20.02 20.77
N ARG A 200 13.58 19.64 20.67
CA ARG A 200 14.13 18.36 21.16
C ARG A 200 13.65 18.13 22.61
N ASN A 201 13.41 16.85 22.94
CA ASN A 201 12.88 16.27 24.19
C ASN A 201 11.34 16.13 24.14
N ILE A 202 10.70 14.97 24.01
CA ILE A 202 11.07 13.57 24.23
C ILE A 202 10.34 12.75 23.16
N VAL A 203 11.05 11.92 22.40
CA VAL A 203 10.47 10.79 21.66
C VAL A 203 10.72 9.59 22.57
N THR A 204 9.67 8.98 23.12
CA THR A 204 9.86 7.75 23.90
C THR A 204 10.09 6.59 22.93
N GLU A 205 11.29 6.02 22.93
CA GLU A 205 11.46 4.63 22.50
C GLU A 205 10.63 3.78 23.45
N ILE A 206 9.63 3.07 22.92
CA ILE A 206 8.83 2.16 23.73
C ILE A 206 9.76 1.01 24.13
N ALA A 207 10.08 0.93 25.43
CA ALA A 207 10.95 -0.10 25.99
C ALA A 207 10.39 -1.49 25.66
N GLY A 208 11.19 -2.32 24.97
CA GLY A 208 10.79 -3.65 24.49
C GLY A 208 10.72 -3.80 22.97
N THR A 209 10.85 -2.71 22.20
CA THR A 209 10.91 -2.77 20.74
C THR A 209 12.35 -3.01 20.24
N THR A 210 12.71 -4.28 20.02
CA THR A 210 14.01 -4.62 19.42
C THR A 210 13.96 -4.59 17.89
N ARG A 211 14.96 -3.90 17.31
CA ARG A 211 15.31 -3.66 15.89
C ARG A 211 14.42 -2.65 15.15
N ASP A 212 14.98 -1.46 14.96
CA ASP A 212 14.58 -0.44 13.98
C ASP A 212 13.06 -0.14 14.00
N SER A 213 12.56 0.51 15.06
CA SER A 213 11.15 0.86 15.20
C SER A 213 10.64 1.62 13.96
N ILE A 214 9.75 0.98 13.20
CA ILE A 214 9.05 1.58 12.06
C ILE A 214 8.28 2.83 12.51
N TYR A 215 7.83 2.87 13.77
CA TYR A 215 7.02 3.93 14.33
C TYR A 215 7.84 4.90 15.19
N THR A 216 7.56 6.20 15.02
CA THR A 216 7.96 7.25 15.98
C THR A 216 6.70 7.87 16.58
N ARG A 217 6.51 7.76 17.90
CA ARG A 217 5.40 8.47 18.58
C ARG A 217 5.69 9.96 18.65
N TYR A 218 4.66 10.75 18.40
CA TYR A 218 4.63 12.20 18.56
C TYR A 218 3.45 12.56 19.45
N ASP A 219 3.71 13.19 20.60
CA ASP A 219 2.74 13.45 21.67
C ASP A 219 2.68 14.94 22.09
N LYS A 220 2.99 15.87 21.16
CA LYS A 220 3.07 17.31 21.43
C LYS A 220 1.97 18.14 20.78
N PHE A 221 1.79 19.37 21.29
CA PHE A 221 0.84 20.37 20.76
C PHE A 221 -0.61 19.86 20.63
N GLY A 222 -1.03 18.97 21.54
CA GLY A 222 -2.36 18.37 21.52
C GLY A 222 -2.57 17.29 20.45
N PHE A 223 -1.48 16.84 19.82
CA PHE A 223 -1.46 15.71 18.90
C PHE A 223 -0.77 14.52 19.56
N ASP A 224 -1.39 13.35 19.47
CA ASP A 224 -0.79 12.07 19.82
C ASP A 224 -0.99 11.15 18.63
N PHE A 225 0.10 10.73 17.98
CA PHE A 225 0.09 9.87 16.79
C PHE A 225 1.44 9.17 16.59
N TYR A 226 1.43 8.09 15.83
CA TYR A 226 2.64 7.45 15.32
C TYR A 226 2.95 7.93 13.90
N LEU A 227 4.17 8.39 13.66
CA LEU A 227 4.74 8.52 12.32
C LEU A 227 5.31 7.18 11.86
N VAL A 228 4.77 6.66 10.75
CA VAL A 228 5.25 5.45 10.10
C VAL A 228 6.47 5.78 9.23
N ASP A 229 7.48 4.91 9.29
CA ASP A 229 8.70 4.93 8.47
C ASP A 229 9.57 6.19 8.66
N THR A 230 10.04 6.37 9.89
CA THR A 230 10.99 7.44 10.24
C THR A 230 12.45 6.97 10.27
N ALA A 231 12.70 5.66 10.21
CA ALA A 231 14.05 5.08 10.20
C ALA A 231 14.86 5.56 8.99
N GLY A 232 14.21 5.72 7.83
CA GLY A 232 14.82 6.30 6.62
C GLY A 232 15.24 7.77 6.74
N ILE A 233 14.62 8.52 7.65
CA ILE A 233 14.95 9.94 7.89
C ILE A 233 16.02 10.08 8.97
N ARG A 234 16.00 9.20 9.99
CA ARG A 234 17.02 9.15 11.05
C ARG A 234 18.41 8.73 10.54
N ARG A 235 18.47 7.87 9.51
CA ARG A 235 19.75 7.41 8.90
C ARG A 235 20.38 8.38 7.90
N LYS A 236 19.89 9.62 7.79
CA LYS A 236 20.51 10.65 6.93
C LYS A 236 21.81 11.16 7.53
N ASN A 237 22.90 10.44 7.29
CA ASN A 237 24.24 11.01 7.36
C ASN A 237 25.27 10.41 6.39
N LYS A 238 24.94 9.46 5.48
CA LYS A 238 26.02 8.91 4.62
C LYS A 238 25.69 8.25 3.28
N VAL A 239 24.46 8.25 2.78
CA VAL A 239 24.17 7.55 1.52
C VAL A 239 23.43 8.48 0.57
N THR A 240 24.05 8.77 -0.58
CA THR A 240 23.39 9.33 -1.76
C THR A 240 22.31 8.34 -2.19
N GLU A 241 21.04 8.68 -1.95
CA GLU A 241 19.87 7.83 -2.22
C GLU A 241 19.62 7.71 -3.74
N ASP A 242 20.52 7.04 -4.46
CA ASP A 242 20.44 6.80 -5.92
C ASP A 242 19.66 5.52 -6.25
N LEU A 243 18.41 5.41 -5.79
CA LEU A 243 17.46 4.48 -6.40
C LEU A 243 16.00 4.89 -6.12
N GLU A 244 15.27 5.23 -7.19
CA GLU A 244 13.82 5.42 -7.16
C GLU A 244 13.08 4.19 -6.58
N PHE A 245 13.65 3.00 -6.72
CA PHE A 245 13.10 1.74 -6.19
C PHE A 245 12.95 1.75 -4.67
N TYR A 246 13.97 2.27 -3.97
CA TYR A 246 13.97 2.34 -2.52
C TYR A 246 12.85 3.22 -1.99
N SER A 247 12.68 4.39 -2.62
CA SER A 247 11.60 5.32 -2.25
C SER A 247 10.20 4.72 -2.49
N VAL A 248 10.04 3.82 -3.47
CA VAL A 248 8.76 3.16 -3.76
C VAL A 248 8.45 2.07 -2.74
N MET A 249 9.42 1.19 -2.45
CA MET A 249 9.26 0.11 -1.46
C MET A 249 8.91 0.65 -0.08
N ARG A 250 9.63 1.68 0.38
CA ARG A 250 9.33 2.41 1.61
C ARG A 250 7.94 3.00 1.64
N SER A 251 7.53 3.62 0.53
CA SER A 251 6.18 4.18 0.42
C SER A 251 5.12 3.10 0.54
N ILE A 252 5.34 1.92 -0.05
CA ILE A 252 4.43 0.77 0.08
C ILE A 252 4.31 0.35 1.54
N HIS A 253 5.44 0.07 2.19
CA HIS A 253 5.46 -0.37 3.58
C HIS A 253 4.83 0.68 4.53
N SER A 254 5.14 1.95 4.30
CA SER A 254 4.53 3.09 5.02
C SER A 254 3.01 3.15 4.87
N ILE A 255 2.50 3.01 3.64
CA ILE A 255 1.08 3.08 3.35
C ILE A 255 0.35 1.95 4.08
N GLU A 256 0.85 0.73 3.96
CA GLU A 256 0.21 -0.45 4.56
C GLU A 256 0.11 -0.40 6.08
N ASN A 257 1.11 0.17 6.74
CA ASN A 257 1.17 0.27 8.20
C ASN A 257 0.56 1.56 8.77
N SER A 258 0.02 2.43 7.92
CA SER A 258 -0.67 3.68 8.34
C SER A 258 -2.20 3.57 8.39
N ASP A 259 -2.85 4.50 9.07
CA ASP A 259 -4.29 4.74 8.99
C ASP A 259 -4.62 5.89 8.03
N VAL A 260 -3.80 6.95 8.07
CA VAL A 260 -3.92 8.14 7.22
C VAL A 260 -2.60 8.37 6.48
N CYS A 261 -2.68 8.47 5.15
CA CYS A 261 -1.58 8.85 4.28
C CYS A 261 -1.67 10.35 3.97
N ILE A 262 -0.58 11.06 4.24
CA ILE A 262 -0.35 12.46 3.87
C ILE A 262 0.42 12.44 2.54
N LEU A 263 -0.30 12.55 1.43
CA LEU A 263 0.27 12.56 0.08
C LEU A 263 0.80 13.94 -0.26
N MET A 264 2.11 14.07 -0.36
CA MET A 264 2.79 15.30 -0.73
C MET A 264 2.96 15.43 -2.25
N LEU A 265 2.48 16.55 -2.78
CA LEU A 265 2.66 17.00 -4.14
C LEU A 265 3.57 18.22 -4.17
N ASP A 266 4.30 18.41 -5.27
CA ASP A 266 5.16 19.57 -5.48
C ASP A 266 4.41 20.63 -6.32
N ALA A 267 4.16 21.81 -5.73
CA ALA A 267 3.47 22.90 -6.41
C ALA A 267 4.16 23.36 -7.71
N THR A 268 5.48 23.19 -7.80
CA THR A 268 6.28 23.67 -8.94
C THR A 268 6.28 22.69 -10.13
N ARG A 269 5.97 21.41 -9.88
CA ARG A 269 6.03 20.34 -10.89
C ARG A 269 4.66 19.79 -11.28
N GLY A 270 3.61 20.17 -10.55
CA GLY A 270 2.27 19.64 -10.76
C GLY A 270 2.17 18.15 -10.40
N ILE A 271 1.20 17.46 -10.99
CA ILE A 271 0.92 16.04 -10.74
C ILE A 271 1.58 15.23 -11.86
N GLU A 272 2.43 14.26 -11.53
CA GLU A 272 3.00 13.34 -12.52
C GLU A 272 2.56 11.88 -12.26
N SER A 273 3.00 10.95 -13.11
CA SER A 273 2.61 9.53 -13.05
C SER A 273 2.92 8.87 -11.70
N GLN A 274 4.06 9.19 -11.09
CA GLN A 274 4.46 8.61 -9.81
C GLN A 274 3.52 9.01 -8.67
N ASP A 275 3.02 10.24 -8.66
CA ASP A 275 2.04 10.70 -7.66
C ASP A 275 0.74 9.91 -7.78
N MET A 276 0.31 9.64 -9.01
CA MET A 276 -0.86 8.82 -9.30
C MET A 276 -0.66 7.36 -8.89
N ASN A 277 0.54 6.80 -9.09
CA ASN A 277 0.85 5.44 -8.64
C ASN A 277 0.78 5.32 -7.11
N ILE A 278 1.31 6.30 -6.37
CA ILE A 278 1.21 6.34 -4.90
C ILE A 278 -0.24 6.52 -4.47
N PHE A 279 -0.99 7.41 -5.11
CA PHE A 279 -2.43 7.60 -4.84
C PHE A 279 -3.23 6.30 -5.05
N GLN A 280 -3.02 5.60 -6.16
CA GLN A 280 -3.69 4.32 -6.43
C GLN A 280 -3.35 3.28 -5.37
N LEU A 281 -2.11 3.26 -4.89
CA LEU A 281 -1.68 2.35 -3.83
C LEU A 281 -2.36 2.65 -2.48
N ILE A 282 -2.54 3.93 -2.13
CA ILE A 282 -3.31 4.38 -0.96
C ILE A 282 -4.76 3.87 -1.07
N GLN A 283 -5.39 4.05 -2.23
CA GLN A 283 -6.76 3.62 -2.49
C GLN A 283 -6.91 2.09 -2.38
N ARG A 284 -6.03 1.32 -3.04
CA ARG A 284 -6.03 -0.16 -2.98
C ARG A 284 -5.86 -0.69 -1.55
N ASN A 285 -5.18 0.07 -0.69
CA ASN A 285 -4.97 -0.28 0.71
C ASN A 285 -6.04 0.28 1.66
N ASN A 286 -7.10 0.91 1.13
CA ASN A 286 -8.18 1.52 1.92
C ASN A 286 -7.65 2.47 3.00
N LYS A 287 -6.62 3.23 2.67
CA LYS A 287 -6.02 4.21 3.58
C LYS A 287 -6.70 5.55 3.42
N SER A 288 -6.87 6.25 4.52
CA SER A 288 -7.42 7.59 4.49
C SER A 288 -6.39 8.56 3.90
N LEU A 289 -6.84 9.64 3.27
CA LEU A 289 -5.99 10.52 2.47
C LEU A 289 -6.11 11.97 2.92
N VAL A 290 -4.96 12.62 3.04
CA VAL A 290 -4.80 14.08 3.05
C VAL A 290 -3.82 14.44 1.96
N VAL A 291 -4.19 15.35 1.05
CA VAL A 291 -3.26 15.83 0.01
C VAL A 291 -2.63 17.14 0.48
N VAL A 292 -1.31 17.22 0.40
CA VAL A 292 -0.54 18.42 0.74
C VAL A 292 0.21 18.90 -0.49
N VAL A 293 -0.15 20.07 -0.99
CA VAL A 293 0.57 20.76 -2.06
C VAL A 293 1.68 21.58 -1.40
N ASN A 294 2.89 21.02 -1.41
CA ASN A 294 4.07 21.59 -0.76
C ASN A 294 4.83 22.53 -1.71
N LYS A 295 5.77 23.30 -1.16
CA LYS A 295 6.53 24.36 -1.84
C LYS A 295 5.64 25.51 -2.32
N TRP A 296 4.51 25.73 -1.64
CA TRP A 296 3.58 26.81 -1.95
C TRP A 296 4.17 28.21 -1.74
N ASP A 297 5.28 28.31 -1.00
CA ASP A 297 6.08 29.52 -0.90
C ASP A 297 6.66 29.97 -2.24
N LEU A 298 6.97 29.04 -3.15
CA LEU A 298 7.57 29.32 -4.47
C LEU A 298 6.56 29.73 -5.54
N VAL A 299 5.26 29.60 -5.28
CA VAL A 299 4.22 30.02 -6.23
C VAL A 299 4.04 31.55 -6.10
N GLU A 300 4.26 32.29 -7.19
CA GLU A 300 4.18 33.76 -7.19
C GLU A 300 2.73 34.25 -7.04
N ASP A 301 1.82 33.73 -7.87
CA ASP A 301 0.39 34.07 -7.85
C ASP A 301 -0.37 33.12 -6.91
N LYS A 302 -0.85 33.67 -5.79
CA LYS A 302 -1.60 32.93 -4.75
C LYS A 302 -3.08 33.29 -4.74
N ASP A 303 -3.59 33.83 -5.83
CA ASP A 303 -5.00 34.19 -5.95
C ASP A 303 -5.93 32.98 -5.75
N HIS A 304 -7.14 33.27 -5.28
CA HIS A 304 -8.17 32.24 -5.07
C HIS A 304 -8.47 31.46 -6.36
N LYS A 305 -8.33 32.10 -7.54
CA LYS A 305 -8.48 31.44 -8.83
C LYS A 305 -7.41 30.37 -9.05
N VAL A 306 -6.14 30.67 -8.75
CA VAL A 306 -5.03 29.73 -8.88
C VAL A 306 -5.22 28.53 -7.95
N ILE A 307 -5.53 28.79 -6.67
CA ILE A 307 -5.82 27.74 -5.68
C ILE A 307 -6.92 26.80 -6.19
N LYS A 308 -8.03 27.35 -6.68
CA LYS A 308 -9.15 26.56 -7.19
C LYS A 308 -8.78 25.75 -8.44
N THR A 309 -7.96 26.30 -9.33
CA THR A 309 -7.43 25.58 -10.50
C THR A 309 -6.60 24.36 -10.08
N PHE A 310 -5.69 24.52 -9.11
CA PHE A 310 -4.90 23.41 -8.57
C PHE A 310 -5.79 22.34 -7.94
N GLU A 311 -6.74 22.75 -7.09
CA GLU A 311 -7.66 21.79 -6.46
C GLU A 311 -8.47 20.99 -7.48
N ASN A 312 -9.00 21.66 -8.51
CA ASN A 312 -9.77 21.01 -9.56
C ASN A 312 -8.91 20.02 -10.36
N ALA A 313 -7.69 20.41 -10.73
CA ALA A 313 -6.76 19.52 -11.44
C ALA A 313 -6.39 18.28 -10.62
N ILE A 314 -6.21 18.44 -9.29
CA ILE A 314 -5.96 17.32 -8.37
C ILE A 314 -7.18 16.39 -8.33
N ARG A 315 -8.38 16.93 -8.11
CA ARG A 315 -9.61 16.13 -8.02
C ARG A 315 -9.93 15.43 -9.33
N GLU A 316 -9.73 16.07 -10.47
CA GLU A 316 -9.97 15.49 -11.79
C GLU A 316 -9.04 14.28 -12.03
N ARG A 317 -7.74 14.41 -11.73
CA ARG A 317 -6.79 13.31 -11.90
C ARG A 317 -6.97 12.18 -10.90
N MET A 318 -7.38 12.50 -9.67
CA MET A 318 -7.59 11.52 -8.59
C MET A 318 -8.99 10.90 -8.57
N ALA A 319 -9.86 11.28 -9.52
CA ALA A 319 -11.17 10.66 -9.68
C ALA A 319 -11.07 9.12 -9.82
N PRO A 320 -12.04 8.36 -9.30
CA PRO A 320 -13.33 8.81 -8.78
C PRO A 320 -13.34 9.23 -7.30
N PHE A 321 -12.29 8.93 -6.54
CA PHE A 321 -12.23 9.33 -5.14
C PHE A 321 -11.77 10.78 -5.04
N VAL A 322 -12.68 11.70 -4.72
CA VAL A 322 -12.41 13.16 -4.71
C VAL A 322 -12.72 13.83 -3.36
N ASP A 323 -13.30 13.08 -2.43
CA ASP A 323 -13.67 13.56 -1.09
C ASP A 323 -12.47 13.41 -0.14
N PHE A 324 -11.47 14.26 -0.34
CA PHE A 324 -10.31 14.38 0.52
C PHE A 324 -9.89 15.85 0.68
N PRO A 325 -9.29 16.21 1.82
CA PRO A 325 -8.80 17.56 2.04
C PRO A 325 -7.51 17.82 1.26
N ILE A 326 -7.39 19.03 0.72
CA ILE A 326 -6.19 19.55 0.04
C ILE A 326 -5.66 20.73 0.85
N ILE A 327 -4.37 20.69 1.20
CA ILE A 327 -3.72 21.73 2.00
C ILE A 327 -2.51 22.26 1.24
N PHE A 328 -2.53 23.55 0.94
CA PHE A 328 -1.37 24.27 0.40
C PHE A 328 -0.47 24.70 1.55
N ALA A 329 0.75 24.18 1.59
CA ALA A 329 1.69 24.34 2.69
C ALA A 329 3.13 24.56 2.18
N SER A 330 4.01 24.93 3.10
CA SER A 330 5.45 24.99 2.85
C SER A 330 6.18 24.40 4.04
N ALA A 331 6.82 23.24 3.83
CA ALA A 331 7.66 22.62 4.84
C ALA A 331 8.89 23.47 5.16
N LEU A 332 9.42 24.22 4.19
CA LEU A 332 10.61 25.06 4.35
C LEU A 332 10.34 26.27 5.25
N THR A 333 9.26 27.00 4.97
CA THR A 333 8.87 28.19 5.74
C THR A 333 7.97 27.85 6.94
N LYS A 334 7.69 26.57 7.17
CA LYS A 334 6.74 26.04 8.17
C LYS A 334 5.31 26.58 8.01
N GLN A 335 4.96 27.09 6.83
CA GLN A 335 3.61 27.60 6.56
C GLN A 335 2.58 26.46 6.60
N ARG A 336 1.58 26.58 7.49
CA ARG A 336 0.41 25.68 7.60
C ARG A 336 0.72 24.21 7.92
N ILE A 337 1.91 23.90 8.44
CA ILE A 337 2.29 22.53 8.81
C ILE A 337 1.38 21.95 9.92
N PHE A 338 0.98 22.76 10.91
CA PHE A 338 0.04 22.32 11.96
C PHE A 338 -1.35 21.98 11.42
N LYS A 339 -1.81 22.74 10.41
CA LYS A 339 -3.09 22.48 9.75
C LYS A 339 -3.09 21.11 9.08
N VAL A 340 -1.94 20.63 8.60
CA VAL A 340 -1.79 19.28 8.05
C VAL A 340 -2.06 18.23 9.13
N LEU A 341 -1.45 18.37 10.32
CA LEU A 341 -1.64 17.44 11.44
C LEU A 341 -3.08 17.45 11.97
N GLU A 342 -3.66 18.65 12.13
CA GLU A 342 -5.06 18.81 12.53
C GLU A 342 -6.02 18.12 11.55
N THR A 343 -5.79 18.34 10.26
CA THR A 343 -6.61 17.73 9.22
C THR A 343 -6.45 16.21 9.18
N ALA A 344 -5.22 15.69 9.32
CA ALA A 344 -4.97 14.26 9.40
C ALA A 344 -5.68 13.61 10.61
N LYS A 345 -5.67 14.27 11.77
CA LYS A 345 -6.42 13.85 12.97
C LYS A 345 -7.93 13.84 12.72
N ASN A 346 -8.47 14.86 12.06
CA ASN A 346 -9.90 14.91 11.71
C ASN A 346 -10.28 13.81 10.71
N VAL A 347 -9.45 13.55 9.71
CA VAL A 347 -9.63 12.44 8.76
C VAL A 347 -9.58 11.07 9.46
N TYR A 348 -8.71 10.90 10.46
CA TYR A 348 -8.71 9.69 11.30
C TYR A 348 -10.01 9.54 12.10
N LYS A 349 -10.54 10.62 12.68
CA LYS A 349 -11.84 10.59 13.36
C LYS A 349 -12.97 10.19 12.39
N SER A 350 -12.97 10.74 11.17
CA SER A 350 -13.91 10.35 10.11
C SER A 350 -13.79 8.86 9.75
N ARG A 351 -12.57 8.31 9.71
CA ARG A 351 -12.31 6.87 9.50
C ARG A 351 -12.93 6.00 10.60
N LYS A 352 -13.00 6.49 11.84
CA LYS A 352 -13.55 5.78 12.99
C LYS A 352 -15.02 6.11 13.28
N LEU A 353 -15.66 6.95 12.46
CA LEU A 353 -17.03 7.39 12.67
C LEU A 353 -18.00 6.20 12.69
N ARG A 354 -18.81 6.11 13.75
CA ARG A 354 -19.87 5.11 13.88
C ARG A 354 -21.24 5.78 13.83
N ILE A 355 -22.06 5.34 12.90
CA ILE A 355 -23.42 5.80 12.66
C ILE A 355 -24.36 4.72 13.18
N GLY A 356 -25.26 5.10 14.09
CA GLY A 356 -26.27 4.21 14.63
C GLY A 356 -27.19 3.69 13.53
N THR A 357 -27.48 2.38 13.53
CA THR A 357 -28.34 1.72 12.55
C THR A 357 -29.68 2.44 12.37
N SER A 358 -30.34 2.84 13.48
CA SER A 358 -31.63 3.54 13.41
C SER A 358 -31.51 4.84 12.61
N LYS A 359 -30.51 5.68 12.92
CA LYS A 359 -30.29 6.95 12.20
C LYS A 359 -29.92 6.73 10.74
N LEU A 360 -29.12 5.72 10.45
CA LEU A 360 -28.75 5.36 9.08
C LEU A 360 -29.99 4.99 8.25
N ASN A 361 -30.90 4.18 8.80
CA ASN A 361 -32.14 3.79 8.09
C ASN A 361 -33.12 4.96 7.96
N GLU A 362 -33.28 5.78 9.00
CA GLU A 362 -34.12 6.98 8.99
C GLU A 362 -33.76 7.94 7.85
N VAL A 363 -32.47 8.07 7.55
CA VAL A 363 -31.97 8.96 6.49
C VAL A 363 -31.91 8.25 5.13
N MET A 364 -31.36 7.04 5.07
CA MET A 364 -31.07 6.40 3.77
C MET A 364 -32.29 5.76 3.12
N LEU A 365 -33.22 5.18 3.88
CA LEU A 365 -34.38 4.49 3.29
C LEU A 365 -35.28 5.45 2.49
N PRO A 366 -35.64 6.66 2.99
CA PRO A 366 -36.42 7.62 2.21
C PRO A 366 -35.72 8.06 0.91
N ILE A 367 -34.40 8.26 0.95
CA ILE A 367 -33.60 8.62 -0.23
C ILE A 367 -33.65 7.50 -1.28
N ILE A 368 -33.55 6.24 -0.83
CA ILE A 368 -33.62 5.06 -1.69
C ILE A 368 -35.04 4.88 -2.25
N GLU A 369 -36.09 5.15 -1.47
CA GLU A 369 -37.47 5.08 -1.95
C GLU A 369 -37.77 6.14 -3.01
N ALA A 370 -37.23 7.35 -2.86
CA ALA A 370 -37.34 8.41 -3.86
C ALA A 370 -36.53 8.12 -5.13
N THR A 371 -35.43 7.38 -5.03
CA THR A 371 -34.58 6.99 -6.16
C THR A 371 -34.27 5.49 -6.09
N PRO A 372 -35.24 4.61 -6.43
CA PRO A 372 -35.08 3.17 -6.28
C PRO A 372 -34.04 2.61 -7.27
N PRO A 373 -33.41 1.46 -6.96
CA PRO A 373 -32.54 0.79 -7.91
C PRO A 373 -33.33 0.41 -9.18
N PRO A 374 -32.74 0.57 -10.38
CA PRO A 374 -33.43 0.28 -11.63
C PRO A 374 -33.87 -1.19 -11.69
N SER A 375 -35.08 -1.44 -12.20
CA SER A 375 -35.57 -2.80 -12.38
C SER A 375 -34.75 -3.51 -13.47
N ILE A 376 -34.48 -4.80 -13.25
CA ILE A 376 -33.75 -5.63 -14.21
C ILE A 376 -34.57 -6.88 -14.48
N LYS A 377 -34.81 -7.19 -15.76
CA LYS A 377 -35.61 -8.35 -16.21
C LYS A 377 -37.01 -8.38 -15.59
N GLY A 378 -37.66 -7.21 -15.48
CA GLY A 378 -39.00 -7.07 -14.88
C GLY A 378 -39.06 -7.30 -13.37
N LYS A 379 -37.92 -7.49 -12.69
CA LYS A 379 -37.86 -7.68 -11.24
C LYS A 379 -37.55 -6.37 -10.53
N TYR A 380 -38.39 -6.01 -9.56
CA TYR A 380 -38.18 -4.86 -8.69
C TYR A 380 -37.17 -5.19 -7.59
N ILE A 381 -36.16 -4.33 -7.45
CA ILE A 381 -35.14 -4.43 -6.42
C ILE A 381 -35.57 -3.55 -5.26
N LYS A 382 -35.73 -4.13 -4.08
CA LYS A 382 -36.06 -3.41 -2.85
C LYS A 382 -34.93 -3.59 -1.84
N ILE A 383 -34.34 -2.48 -1.44
CA ILE A 383 -33.47 -2.41 -0.27
C ILE A 383 -34.38 -2.24 0.95
N LYS A 384 -34.27 -3.13 1.93
CA LYS A 384 -35.18 -3.20 3.07
C LYS A 384 -34.60 -2.56 4.33
N TYR A 385 -33.28 -2.54 4.42
CA TYR A 385 -32.56 -2.21 5.64
C TYR A 385 -31.10 -1.96 5.31
N CYS A 386 -30.46 -1.05 6.04
CA CYS A 386 -29.03 -0.81 5.99
C CYS A 386 -28.41 -0.76 7.39
N THR A 387 -27.12 -1.08 7.48
CA THR A 387 -26.38 -0.96 8.75
C THR A 387 -24.91 -0.71 8.48
N GLN A 388 -24.22 -0.13 9.46
CA GLN A 388 -22.76 -0.09 9.46
C GLN A 388 -22.21 -1.31 10.20
N LEU A 389 -21.24 -1.99 9.60
CA LEU A 389 -20.55 -3.11 10.25
C LEU A 389 -19.66 -2.59 11.39
N PRO A 390 -19.69 -3.24 12.57
CA PRO A 390 -18.77 -2.91 13.65
C PRO A 390 -17.36 -3.42 13.35
N ASN A 391 -16.37 -2.82 14.00
CA ASN A 391 -14.98 -3.30 14.05
C ASN A 391 -14.30 -3.48 12.69
N THR A 392 -14.69 -2.70 11.69
CA THR A 392 -14.04 -2.66 10.38
C THR A 392 -12.92 -1.61 10.36
N GLN A 393 -11.89 -1.85 9.54
CA GLN A 393 -10.76 -0.92 9.40
C GLN A 393 -11.15 0.45 8.82
N ILE A 394 -12.21 0.48 8.00
CA ILE A 394 -12.83 1.67 7.43
C ILE A 394 -14.35 1.57 7.57
N PRO A 395 -15.09 2.70 7.55
CA PRO A 395 -16.54 2.69 7.63
C PRO A 395 -17.13 1.81 6.51
N SER A 396 -17.81 0.74 6.91
CA SER A 396 -18.32 -0.27 5.99
C SER A 396 -19.82 -0.42 6.17
N PHE A 397 -20.57 -0.13 5.12
CA PHE A 397 -22.02 -0.11 5.13
C PHE A 397 -22.56 -1.30 4.34
N VAL A 398 -23.55 -1.99 4.90
CA VAL A 398 -24.25 -3.10 4.24
C VAL A 398 -25.69 -2.70 4.03
N PHE A 399 -26.14 -2.77 2.78
CA PHE A 399 -27.53 -2.62 2.37
C PHE A 399 -28.10 -3.98 2.01
N TYR A 400 -29.19 -4.36 2.67
CA TYR A 400 -29.85 -5.64 2.48
C TYR A 400 -30.97 -5.50 1.44
N ALA A 401 -30.80 -6.19 0.32
CA ALA A 401 -31.73 -6.17 -0.80
C ALA A 401 -32.32 -7.57 -1.06
N ASN A 402 -33.50 -7.61 -1.69
CA ASN A 402 -34.10 -8.87 -2.16
C ASN A 402 -33.29 -9.51 -3.31
N LEU A 403 -32.69 -8.70 -4.18
CA LEU A 403 -31.96 -9.12 -5.38
C LEU A 403 -30.63 -8.34 -5.50
N PRO A 404 -29.67 -8.57 -4.58
CA PRO A 404 -28.41 -7.81 -4.53
C PRO A 404 -27.57 -7.92 -5.81
N GLN A 405 -27.65 -9.05 -6.51
CA GLN A 405 -26.90 -9.33 -7.73
C GLN A 405 -27.28 -8.42 -8.91
N TYR A 406 -28.43 -7.74 -8.84
CA TYR A 406 -28.90 -6.83 -9.88
C TYR A 406 -28.58 -5.36 -9.57
N ILE A 407 -27.99 -5.05 -8.42
CA ILE A 407 -27.57 -3.69 -8.11
C ILE A 407 -26.23 -3.41 -8.79
N LYS A 408 -26.27 -2.53 -9.80
CA LYS A 408 -25.11 -2.08 -10.58
C LYS A 408 -24.24 -1.09 -9.79
N GLU A 409 -23.00 -0.95 -10.23
CA GLU A 409 -21.99 -0.09 -9.61
C GLU A 409 -22.42 1.38 -9.50
N ASN A 410 -23.09 1.92 -10.53
CA ASN A 410 -23.58 3.30 -10.51
C ASN A 410 -24.52 3.57 -9.32
N TYR A 411 -25.35 2.59 -8.95
CA TYR A 411 -26.24 2.73 -7.80
C TYR A 411 -25.48 2.60 -6.47
N ARG A 412 -24.42 1.78 -6.41
CA ARG A 412 -23.52 1.73 -5.25
C ARG A 412 -22.83 3.07 -5.01
N ARG A 413 -22.33 3.70 -6.09
CA ARG A 413 -21.76 5.05 -6.04
C ARG A 413 -22.78 6.10 -5.60
N PHE A 414 -24.02 6.00 -6.07
CA PHE A 414 -25.12 6.84 -5.58
C PHE A 414 -25.29 6.70 -4.06
N LEU A 415 -25.34 5.46 -3.53
CA LEU A 415 -25.44 5.23 -2.09
C LEU A 415 -24.23 5.80 -1.34
N GLU A 416 -23.01 5.59 -1.83
CA GLU A 416 -21.80 6.18 -1.25
C GLU A 416 -21.87 7.71 -1.19
N ASN A 417 -22.23 8.36 -2.30
CA ASN A 417 -22.35 9.82 -2.37
C ASN A 417 -23.38 10.34 -1.36
N LYS A 418 -24.53 9.65 -1.25
CA LYS A 418 -25.57 10.02 -0.27
C LYS A 418 -25.13 9.81 1.17
N ILE A 419 -24.30 8.82 1.47
CA ILE A 419 -23.67 8.71 2.78
C ILE A 419 -22.73 9.92 3.01
N ARG A 420 -21.86 10.25 2.06
CA ARG A 420 -20.91 11.37 2.20
C ARG A 420 -21.58 12.74 2.33
N GLU A 421 -22.74 12.94 1.69
CA GLU A 421 -23.56 14.15 1.83
C GLU A 421 -24.15 14.31 3.24
N ASN A 422 -24.46 13.20 3.93
CA ASN A 422 -25.16 13.21 5.22
C ASN A 422 -24.23 13.05 6.43
N TRP A 423 -23.01 12.54 6.25
CA TRP A 423 -22.04 12.32 7.32
C TRP A 423 -20.63 12.72 6.91
N THR A 424 -19.88 13.32 7.85
CA THR A 424 -18.51 13.79 7.62
C THR A 424 -17.50 12.64 7.55
N LEU A 425 -17.38 12.06 6.35
CA LEU A 425 -16.47 10.95 6.03
C LEU A 425 -15.30 11.39 5.13
N THR A 426 -15.09 12.70 5.01
CA THR A 426 -14.04 13.30 4.19
C THR A 426 -12.66 12.76 4.50
N GLY A 427 -11.90 12.44 3.46
CA GLY A 427 -10.59 11.82 3.53
C GLY A 427 -10.62 10.32 3.86
N SER A 428 -11.74 9.74 4.29
CA SER A 428 -11.86 8.31 4.52
C SER A 428 -12.49 7.60 3.31
N PRO A 429 -11.88 6.50 2.81
CA PRO A 429 -12.62 5.57 1.96
C PRO A 429 -13.73 4.91 2.78
N ILE A 430 -14.80 4.50 2.09
CA ILE A 430 -15.92 3.77 2.69
C ILE A 430 -16.23 2.55 1.84
N ASN A 431 -16.71 1.48 2.47
CA ASN A 431 -17.20 0.32 1.72
C ASN A 431 -18.73 0.34 1.66
N VAL A 432 -19.28 0.08 0.48
CA VAL A 432 -20.72 -0.14 0.28
C VAL A 432 -20.96 -1.55 -0.24
N PHE A 433 -21.44 -2.41 0.64
CA PHE A 433 -21.81 -3.79 0.32
C PHE A 433 -23.31 -3.90 0.13
N ILE A 434 -23.70 -4.67 -0.88
CA ILE A 434 -25.09 -5.08 -1.08
C ILE A 434 -25.16 -6.58 -0.82
N ARG A 435 -26.03 -6.99 0.11
CA ARG A 435 -26.19 -8.39 0.50
C ARG A 435 -27.65 -8.83 0.39
N LYS A 436 -27.85 -10.13 0.22
CA LYS A 436 -29.17 -10.74 0.39
C LYS A 436 -29.39 -10.89 1.89
N LYS A 437 -30.59 -10.57 2.36
CA LYS A 437 -30.99 -10.92 3.72
C LYS A 437 -31.20 -12.42 3.83
#